data_AF-A0A957RH00-F1
#
_entry.id   AF-A0A957RH00-F1
#
_cell.length_a   1.000
_cell.length_b   1.000
_cell.length_c   1.000
_cell.angle_alpha   90.00
_cell.angle_beta   90.00
_cell.angle_gamma   90.00
#
_symmetry.space_group_name_H-M   'P 1'
#
loop_
_entity.id
_entity.type
_entity.pdbx_description
1 polymer ?
#
loop_
_entity_poly.entity_id
_entity_poly.type
_entity_poly.pdbx_seq_one_letter_code
_entity_poly.pdbx_strand_id
1 'polypeptide(L)'
;VTRWDGRTMKRHPVTGEEVPDERARVPVMRYINPRPAVWPQAEIVVGNPPFIGTARMREALGDGYTEAIRSVYPHVPDSADYVMFWWDKAAELVRAGDLERFGLITTNSLRQTFNRRVLEYHMQAEPPLSLRFAIPDHPWVDTADGAAVRIAMTVASAGVHSGTLLKVTSESDGANETEELTFVSERGKIFADLTIVADVAAAVGLRANEAISSRGTQLFGAGFIVTPEEAAELGYETDDALAAIIKPYRNGRDLTQTSRNVLVIDLFGLSEQEARDRYPAVYQWVYERVKPERDQNRRASYRDRWWIHGEPRASFRPALVGLDRYIATVETSKHRFFVFLDHSVLPDNMLIAVALEDAYHLGVLSSRIHVTWALAAGGRLGVGNDPRYNKSRCFEPYPFPDASEAQRAR
;
A
#
# COMPACT_ATOMS: atom_id res chain seq x y z
N VAL A 1 -17.35 29.40 39.14
CA VAL A 1 -16.22 28.50 39.52
C VAL A 1 -14.93 29.21 39.14
N THR A 2 -13.89 29.15 39.97
CA THR A 2 -12.59 29.80 39.71
C THR A 2 -11.47 28.77 39.74
N ARG A 3 -10.44 28.90 38.90
CA ARG A 3 -9.21 28.07 38.94
C ARG A 3 -8.00 28.94 39.29
N TRP A 4 -6.90 28.31 39.69
CA TRP A 4 -5.61 29.01 39.82
C TRP A 4 -5.19 29.61 38.47
N ASP A 5 -4.54 30.77 38.47
CA ASP A 5 -4.22 31.53 37.25
C ASP A 5 -3.11 30.92 36.37
N GLY A 6 -2.46 29.86 36.86
CA GLY A 6 -1.43 29.13 36.13
C GLY A 6 -0.05 29.80 36.13
N ARG A 7 0.10 30.95 36.79
CA ARG A 7 1.33 31.75 36.75
C ARG A 7 1.82 32.17 38.13
N THR A 8 0.93 32.59 39.02
CA THR A 8 1.33 33.15 40.31
C THR A 8 1.62 32.05 41.33
N MET A 9 2.90 31.93 41.69
CA MET A 9 3.38 31.02 42.71
C MET A 9 3.53 31.75 44.06
N LYS A 10 3.53 30.98 45.14
CA LYS A 10 3.92 31.42 46.50
C LYS A 10 4.91 30.42 47.08
N ARG A 11 5.77 30.87 47.99
CA ARG A 11 6.60 29.95 48.78
C ARG A 11 5.78 29.16 49.78
N HIS A 12 5.95 27.84 49.76
CA HIS A 12 5.35 26.95 50.74
C HIS A 12 6.01 27.16 52.11
N PRO A 13 5.24 27.41 53.18
CA PRO A 13 5.78 27.85 54.47
C PRO A 13 6.61 26.78 55.21
N VAL A 14 6.50 25.50 54.82
CA VAL A 14 7.22 24.39 55.46
C VAL A 14 8.41 23.91 54.62
N THR A 15 8.25 23.83 53.29
CA THR A 15 9.27 23.26 52.40
C THR A 15 10.11 24.32 51.70
N GLY A 16 9.65 25.58 51.66
CA GLY A 16 10.30 26.67 50.95
C GLY A 16 10.17 26.60 49.42
N GLU A 17 9.51 25.57 48.89
CA GLU A 17 9.31 25.37 47.46
C GLU A 17 8.24 26.32 46.90
N GLU A 18 8.38 26.68 45.62
CA GLU A 18 7.37 27.45 44.90
C GLU A 18 6.16 26.56 44.59
N VAL A 19 5.00 26.90 45.16
CA VAL A 19 3.72 26.21 44.94
C VAL A 19 2.67 27.18 44.40
N PRO A 20 1.65 26.71 43.65
CA PRO A 20 0.54 27.54 43.20
C PRO A 20 -0.07 28.41 44.31
N ASP A 21 -0.19 29.72 44.10
CA ASP A 21 -0.88 30.61 45.04
C ASP A 21 -2.40 30.43 44.93
N GLU A 22 -3.02 29.78 45.92
CA GLU A 22 -4.48 29.55 45.89
C GLU A 22 -5.32 30.84 45.86
N ARG A 23 -4.74 32.01 46.16
CA ARG A 23 -5.43 33.31 46.11
C ARG A 23 -5.45 33.91 44.70
N ALA A 24 -4.51 33.54 43.84
CA ALA A 24 -4.44 33.98 42.46
C ALA A 24 -5.43 33.17 41.61
N ARG A 25 -6.68 33.65 41.55
CA ARG A 25 -7.81 32.92 40.97
C ARG A 25 -8.36 33.64 39.75
N VAL A 26 -8.55 32.91 38.66
CA VAL A 26 -9.24 33.39 37.44
C VAL A 26 -10.60 32.72 37.29
N PRO A 27 -11.62 33.44 36.76
CA PRO A 27 -12.92 32.87 36.49
C PRO A 27 -12.82 31.78 35.42
N VAL A 28 -13.47 30.63 35.66
CA VAL A 28 -13.66 29.60 34.63
C VAL A 28 -14.91 29.96 33.84
N MET A 29 -14.73 30.30 32.57
CA MET A 29 -15.83 30.59 31.65
C MET A 29 -16.49 29.28 31.21
N ARG A 30 -17.83 29.26 31.17
CA ARG A 30 -18.61 28.17 30.56
C ARG A 30 -19.41 28.75 29.41
N TYR A 31 -19.27 28.19 28.22
CA TYR A 31 -20.00 28.62 27.04
C TYR A 31 -21.33 27.85 26.96
N ILE A 32 -22.44 28.59 26.95
CA ILE A 32 -23.79 28.01 26.90
C ILE A 32 -24.22 27.98 25.43
N ASN A 33 -24.59 26.80 24.94
CA ASN A 33 -25.04 26.59 23.55
C ASN A 33 -24.06 27.17 22.50
N PRO A 34 -22.77 26.79 22.54
CA PRO A 34 -21.79 27.30 21.58
C PRO A 34 -22.19 26.90 20.16
N ARG A 35 -21.89 27.77 19.19
CA ARG A 35 -22.23 27.56 17.78
C ARG A 35 -21.05 27.93 16.88
N PRO A 36 -20.93 27.32 15.69
CA PRO A 36 -19.93 27.73 14.72
C PRO A 36 -20.11 29.20 14.37
N ALA A 37 -19.02 29.95 14.26
CA ALA A 37 -19.07 31.31 13.72
C ALA A 37 -19.56 31.26 12.26
N VAL A 38 -20.40 32.22 11.88
CA VAL A 38 -20.79 32.42 10.48
C VAL A 38 -19.66 33.21 9.80
N TRP A 39 -19.07 32.63 8.76
CA TRP A 39 -18.05 33.30 7.97
C TRP A 39 -18.72 34.23 6.95
N PRO A 40 -18.13 35.40 6.64
CA PRO A 40 -18.63 36.26 5.58
C PRO A 40 -18.55 35.53 4.23
N GLN A 41 -19.42 35.91 3.30
CA GLN A 41 -19.35 35.44 1.91
C GLN A 41 -18.03 35.88 1.29
N ALA A 42 -17.37 34.95 0.61
CA ALA A 42 -16.11 35.17 -0.09
C ALA A 42 -15.98 34.16 -1.24
N GLU A 43 -15.12 34.43 -2.21
CA GLU A 43 -14.78 33.45 -3.24
C GLU A 43 -13.56 32.61 -2.82
N ILE A 44 -12.61 33.26 -2.13
CA ILE A 44 -11.34 32.68 -1.71
C ILE A 44 -11.06 33.08 -0.26
N VAL A 45 -10.56 32.13 0.52
CA VAL A 45 -10.01 32.38 1.86
C VAL A 45 -8.50 32.27 1.82
N VAL A 46 -7.80 33.30 2.27
CA VAL A 46 -6.35 33.25 2.51
C VAL A 46 -6.09 33.70 3.94
N GLY A 47 -5.21 33.01 4.67
CA GLY A 47 -4.93 33.42 6.04
C GLY A 47 -3.83 32.65 6.74
N ASN A 48 -3.44 33.22 7.88
CA ASN A 48 -2.51 32.63 8.84
C ASN A 48 -3.24 32.51 10.20
N PRO A 49 -4.03 31.44 10.43
CA PRO A 49 -4.76 31.27 11.67
C PRO A 49 -3.81 30.95 12.85
N PRO A 50 -4.27 31.08 14.10
CA PRO A 50 -3.41 30.99 15.27
C PRO A 50 -2.82 29.59 15.49
N PHE A 51 -1.51 29.52 15.78
CA PHE A 51 -0.76 28.29 16.03
C PHE A 51 -0.78 27.92 17.51
N ILE A 52 -1.70 27.05 17.92
CA ILE A 52 -1.74 26.53 19.29
C ILE A 52 -1.83 25.01 19.22
N GLY A 53 -0.78 24.34 19.68
CA GLY A 53 -0.76 22.88 19.74
C GLY A 53 -1.78 22.34 20.74
N THR A 54 -2.32 21.15 20.49
CA THR A 54 -3.37 20.51 21.31
C THR A 54 -3.09 20.55 22.83
N ALA A 55 -1.84 20.28 23.24
CA ALA A 55 -1.43 20.25 24.65
C ALA A 55 -1.51 21.63 25.34
N ARG A 56 -1.37 22.72 24.59
CA ARG A 56 -1.36 24.10 25.11
C ARG A 56 -2.70 24.82 24.93
N MET A 57 -3.68 24.23 24.26
CA MET A 57 -4.98 24.86 24.02
C MET A 57 -5.70 25.25 25.32
N ARG A 58 -5.73 24.38 26.33
CA ARG A 58 -6.39 24.67 27.62
C ARG A 58 -5.65 25.72 28.45
N GLU A 59 -4.33 25.78 28.31
CA GLU A 59 -3.49 26.82 28.91
C GLU A 59 -3.80 28.18 28.27
N ALA A 60 -3.81 28.25 26.93
CA ALA A 60 -3.97 29.49 26.17
C ALA A 60 -5.41 30.00 26.08
N LEU A 61 -6.39 29.12 25.89
CA LEU A 61 -7.80 29.48 25.62
C LEU A 61 -8.73 29.19 26.81
N GLY A 62 -8.25 28.44 27.81
CA GLY A 62 -9.06 27.98 28.93
C GLY A 62 -9.88 26.73 28.62
N ASP A 63 -10.29 26.04 29.68
CA ASP A 63 -11.05 24.79 29.58
C ASP A 63 -12.39 24.99 28.86
N GLY A 64 -13.12 26.03 29.25
CA GLY A 64 -14.45 26.27 28.71
C GLY A 64 -14.48 26.51 27.20
N TYR A 65 -13.53 27.29 26.66
CA TYR A 65 -13.49 27.54 25.22
C TYR A 65 -13.01 26.31 24.45
N THR A 66 -12.02 25.61 25.00
CA THR A 66 -11.52 24.35 24.41
C THR A 66 -12.62 23.29 24.32
N GLU A 67 -13.45 23.15 25.36
CA GLU A 67 -14.60 22.26 25.35
C GLU A 67 -15.69 22.75 24.39
N ALA A 68 -15.95 24.06 24.36
CA ALA A 68 -16.93 24.63 23.46
C ALA A 68 -16.61 24.36 22.00
N ILE A 69 -15.37 24.62 21.55
CA ILE A 69 -15.02 24.42 20.14
C ILE A 69 -15.06 22.94 19.74
N ARG A 70 -14.59 22.03 20.60
CA ARG A 70 -14.68 20.58 20.35
C ARG A 70 -16.12 20.08 20.29
N SER A 71 -17.01 20.65 21.12
CA SER A 71 -18.44 20.30 21.08
C SER A 71 -19.13 20.75 19.79
N VAL A 72 -18.63 21.82 19.17
CA VAL A 72 -19.21 22.42 17.96
C VAL A 72 -18.70 21.76 16.69
N TYR A 73 -17.48 21.22 16.70
CA TYR A 73 -16.86 20.52 15.57
C TYR A 73 -16.50 19.06 15.97
N PRO A 74 -17.49 18.19 16.19
CA PRO A 74 -17.28 16.86 16.78
C PRO A 74 -16.51 15.89 15.86
N HIS A 75 -16.42 16.17 14.56
CA HIS A 75 -15.65 15.38 13.60
C HIS A 75 -14.16 15.75 13.56
N VAL A 76 -13.80 16.93 14.07
CA VAL A 76 -12.39 17.32 14.23
C VAL A 76 -11.84 16.58 15.45
N PRO A 77 -10.77 15.77 15.32
CA PRO A 77 -10.24 15.01 16.45
C PRO A 77 -9.79 15.92 17.60
N ASP A 78 -10.08 15.52 18.84
CA ASP A 78 -9.60 16.20 20.06
C ASP A 78 -8.07 16.37 20.13
N SER A 79 -7.33 15.54 19.37
CA SER A 79 -5.88 15.60 19.25
C SER A 79 -5.37 16.62 18.21
N ALA A 80 -6.26 17.26 17.46
CA ALA A 80 -5.87 18.23 16.43
C ALA A 80 -5.41 19.56 17.05
N ASP A 81 -4.46 20.21 16.38
CA ASP A 81 -4.01 21.55 16.74
C ASP A 81 -5.10 22.59 16.43
N TYR A 82 -5.08 23.73 17.13
CA TYR A 82 -6.15 24.73 17.05
C TYR A 82 -6.36 25.31 15.65
N VAL A 83 -5.28 25.43 14.87
CA VAL A 83 -5.35 25.88 13.47
C VAL A 83 -6.26 24.98 12.60
N MET A 84 -6.41 23.70 12.97
CA MET A 84 -7.17 22.73 12.19
C MET A 84 -8.67 23.01 12.16
N PHE A 85 -9.21 23.77 13.13
CA PHE A 85 -10.63 24.18 13.10
C PHE A 85 -10.90 25.20 11.98
N TRP A 86 -9.91 26.03 11.61
CA TRP A 86 -10.02 26.90 10.43
C TRP A 86 -9.88 26.13 9.13
N TRP A 87 -8.91 25.19 9.10
CA TRP A 87 -8.68 24.35 7.93
C TRP A 87 -9.91 23.50 7.62
N ASP A 88 -10.49 22.87 8.64
CA ASP A 88 -11.71 22.07 8.56
C ASP A 88 -12.89 22.90 8.03
N LYS A 89 -13.17 24.06 8.64
CA LYS A 89 -14.23 24.97 8.21
C LYS A 89 -14.07 25.40 6.75
N ALA A 90 -12.86 25.79 6.35
CA ALA A 90 -12.58 26.21 4.98
C ALA A 90 -12.77 25.06 3.98
N ALA A 91 -12.38 23.83 4.37
CA ALA A 91 -12.60 22.63 3.58
C ALA A 91 -14.09 22.26 3.43
N GLU A 92 -14.88 22.39 4.50
CA GLU A 92 -16.34 22.21 4.42
C GLU A 92 -16.97 23.18 3.43
N LEU A 93 -16.65 24.47 3.53
CA LEU A 93 -17.19 25.50 2.65
C LEU A 93 -16.78 25.31 1.19
N VAL A 94 -15.52 24.95 0.93
CA VAL A 94 -15.07 24.64 -0.44
C VAL A 94 -15.78 23.42 -1.01
N ARG A 95 -15.94 22.35 -0.22
CA ARG A 95 -16.64 21.13 -0.66
C ARG A 95 -18.14 21.36 -0.86
N ALA A 96 -18.75 22.26 -0.10
CA ALA A 96 -20.14 22.67 -0.25
C ALA A 96 -20.38 23.55 -1.49
N GLY A 97 -19.32 24.11 -2.08
CA GLY A 97 -19.40 25.06 -3.19
C GLY A 97 -19.63 26.52 -2.75
N ASP A 98 -19.57 26.80 -1.45
CA ASP A 98 -19.67 28.15 -0.88
C ASP A 98 -18.36 28.94 -0.99
N LEU A 99 -17.24 28.25 -1.26
CA LEU A 99 -15.93 28.81 -1.56
C LEU A 99 -15.35 28.11 -2.79
N GLU A 100 -14.61 28.82 -3.63
CA GLU A 100 -13.89 28.18 -4.73
C GLU A 100 -12.62 27.47 -4.25
N ARG A 101 -11.84 28.17 -3.40
CA ARG A 101 -10.55 27.71 -2.86
C ARG A 101 -10.25 28.34 -1.52
N PHE A 102 -9.35 27.70 -0.78
CA PHE A 102 -8.69 28.34 0.37
C PHE A 102 -7.19 28.08 0.36
N GLY A 103 -6.43 29.01 0.94
CA GLY A 103 -4.99 28.93 1.17
C GLY A 103 -4.67 29.28 2.61
N LEU A 104 -4.19 28.33 3.40
CA LEU A 104 -3.89 28.56 4.82
C LEU A 104 -2.45 28.19 5.16
N ILE A 105 -1.85 29.05 5.99
CA ILE A 105 -0.61 28.74 6.70
C ILE A 105 -0.96 27.98 7.98
N THR A 106 -0.24 26.90 8.26
CA THR A 106 -0.39 26.11 9.47
C THR A 106 0.99 25.82 10.06
N THR A 107 1.05 25.16 11.21
CA THR A 107 2.27 24.51 11.68
C THR A 107 2.67 23.38 10.72
N ASN A 108 3.97 23.07 10.62
CA ASN A 108 4.43 21.92 9.83
C ASN A 108 3.97 20.56 10.41
N SER A 109 3.43 20.54 11.64
CA SER A 109 2.77 19.38 12.24
C SER A 109 1.51 18.95 11.49
N LEU A 110 1.02 19.74 10.52
CA LEU A 110 -0.10 19.39 9.63
C LEU A 110 0.03 17.99 9.03
N ARG A 111 1.26 17.59 8.66
CA ARG A 111 1.56 16.28 8.05
C ARG A 111 1.55 15.11 9.03
N GLN A 112 1.52 15.38 10.34
CA GLN A 112 1.60 14.36 11.38
C GLN A 112 0.23 13.74 11.65
N THR A 113 0.23 12.50 12.18
CA THR A 113 -0.94 11.62 12.30
C THR A 113 -2.21 12.29 12.82
N PHE A 114 -2.13 13.17 13.83
CA PHE A 114 -3.32 13.77 14.44
C PHE A 114 -3.98 14.83 13.55
N ASN A 115 -3.20 15.76 13.00
CA ASN A 115 -3.71 16.80 12.10
C ASN A 115 -4.05 16.23 10.72
N ARG A 116 -3.27 15.25 10.25
CA ARG A 116 -3.46 14.59 8.95
C ARG A 116 -4.83 13.96 8.80
N ARG A 117 -5.44 13.47 9.88
CA ARG A 117 -6.80 12.88 9.87
C ARG A 117 -7.87 13.87 9.40
N VAL A 118 -7.70 15.18 9.66
CA VAL A 118 -8.61 16.22 9.16
C VAL A 118 -8.51 16.32 7.64
N LEU A 119 -7.29 16.26 7.09
CA LEU A 119 -7.07 16.26 5.64
C LEU A 119 -7.64 14.99 5.00
N GLU A 120 -7.34 13.82 5.57
CA GLU A 120 -7.84 12.52 5.10
C GLU A 120 -9.37 12.49 5.05
N TYR A 121 -10.04 13.01 6.09
CA TYR A 121 -11.50 13.12 6.15
C TYR A 121 -12.07 13.89 4.95
N HIS A 122 -11.56 15.08 4.66
CA HIS A 122 -12.05 15.91 3.55
C HIS A 122 -11.65 15.39 2.16
N MET A 123 -10.48 14.76 2.05
CA MET A 123 -10.02 14.16 0.78
C MET A 123 -10.80 12.90 0.40
N GLN A 124 -11.35 12.17 1.38
CA GLN A 124 -12.11 10.92 1.17
C GLN A 124 -13.63 11.12 1.12
N ALA A 125 -14.11 12.31 1.48
CA ALA A 125 -15.54 12.61 1.47
C ALA A 125 -16.07 12.86 0.05
N GLU A 126 -17.40 12.92 -0.10
CA GLU A 126 -18.08 13.19 -1.38
C GLU A 126 -18.87 14.50 -1.26
N PRO A 127 -18.63 15.52 -2.11
CA PRO A 127 -17.55 15.60 -3.10
C PRO A 127 -16.16 15.69 -2.44
N PRO A 128 -15.08 15.18 -3.07
CA PRO A 128 -13.75 15.16 -2.45
C PRO A 128 -13.06 16.54 -2.48
N LEU A 129 -12.04 16.71 -1.63
CA LEU A 129 -11.11 17.84 -1.67
C LEU A 129 -9.75 17.39 -2.23
N SER A 130 -9.09 18.25 -3.01
CA SER A 130 -7.69 18.08 -3.44
C SER A 130 -6.82 19.26 -3.07
N LEU A 131 -5.57 19.00 -2.69
CA LEU A 131 -4.55 20.04 -2.53
C LEU A 131 -3.98 20.43 -3.90
N ARG A 132 -4.07 21.73 -4.21
CA ARG A 132 -3.57 22.36 -5.44
C ARG A 132 -2.16 22.91 -5.30
N PHE A 133 -1.77 23.24 -4.08
CA PHE A 133 -0.42 23.69 -3.76
C PHE A 133 -0.08 23.28 -2.32
N ALA A 134 1.17 22.89 -2.08
CA ALA A 134 1.65 22.69 -0.73
C ALA A 134 3.15 23.04 -0.59
N ILE A 135 3.51 23.64 0.53
CA ILE A 135 4.88 23.66 1.08
C ILE A 135 4.80 22.97 2.45
N PRO A 136 5.36 21.77 2.64
CA PRO A 136 5.17 21.02 3.90
C PRO A 136 5.94 21.59 5.09
N ASP A 137 7.04 22.29 4.82
CA ASP A 137 8.03 22.63 5.83
C ASP A 137 8.85 23.84 5.35
N HIS A 138 8.44 25.03 5.78
CA HIS A 138 9.05 26.32 5.46
C HIS A 138 9.59 26.98 6.74
N PRO A 139 10.81 27.52 6.74
CA PRO A 139 11.35 28.26 7.89
C PRO A 139 10.59 29.57 8.10
N TRP A 140 10.34 29.94 9.35
CA TRP A 140 9.63 31.17 9.69
C TRP A 140 10.15 31.72 11.01
N VAL A 141 10.36 33.04 11.07
CA VAL A 141 10.77 33.74 12.28
C VAL A 141 9.55 34.43 12.87
N ASP A 142 9.21 34.08 14.10
CA ASP A 142 8.18 34.83 14.83
C ASP A 142 8.72 36.21 15.23
N THR A 143 8.10 37.28 14.72
CA THR A 143 8.49 38.66 15.01
C THR A 143 8.29 39.06 16.48
N ALA A 144 7.49 38.31 17.26
CA ALA A 144 7.24 38.62 18.67
C ALA A 144 8.34 38.09 19.60
N ASP A 145 8.81 36.86 19.38
CA ASP A 145 9.72 36.15 20.29
C ASP A 145 11.07 35.76 19.65
N GLY A 146 11.26 35.99 18.35
CA GLY A 146 12.47 35.60 17.61
C GLY A 146 12.66 34.09 17.48
N ALA A 147 11.65 33.28 17.82
CA ALA A 147 11.72 31.83 17.75
C ALA A 147 11.63 31.34 16.30
N ALA A 148 12.59 30.50 15.89
CA ALA A 148 12.54 29.78 14.62
C ALA A 148 11.46 28.70 14.69
N VAL A 149 10.39 28.88 13.91
CA VAL A 149 9.29 27.92 13.78
C VAL A 149 9.20 27.41 12.35
N ARG A 150 8.58 26.24 12.18
CA ARG A 150 8.40 25.61 10.88
C ARG A 150 6.91 25.56 10.54
N ILE A 151 6.57 26.11 9.39
CA ILE A 151 5.19 26.23 8.92
C ILE A 151 4.95 25.34 7.70
N ALA A 152 3.69 24.97 7.49
CA ALA A 152 3.20 24.42 6.24
C ALA A 152 2.29 25.44 5.56
N MET A 153 2.29 25.47 4.24
CA MET A 153 1.35 26.27 3.44
C MET A 153 0.57 25.33 2.55
N THR A 154 -0.75 25.43 2.53
CA THR A 154 -1.60 24.58 1.69
C THR A 154 -2.65 25.39 0.96
N VAL A 155 -2.93 25.04 -0.30
CA VAL A 155 -4.07 25.53 -1.06
C VAL A 155 -4.93 24.36 -1.48
N ALA A 156 -6.24 24.42 -1.25
CA ALA A 156 -7.16 23.35 -1.60
C ALA A 156 -8.30 23.82 -2.51
N SER A 157 -8.86 22.89 -3.28
CA SER A 157 -10.09 23.08 -4.07
C SER A 157 -10.94 21.81 -4.01
N ALA A 158 -12.25 21.93 -4.23
CA ALA A 158 -13.13 20.78 -4.40
C ALA A 158 -12.74 19.98 -5.65
N GLY A 159 -13.09 18.69 -5.67
CA GLY A 159 -12.83 17.75 -6.76
C GLY A 159 -11.51 16.98 -6.66
N VAL A 160 -11.23 16.21 -7.71
CA VAL A 160 -9.99 15.42 -7.86
C VAL A 160 -9.04 16.15 -8.79
N HIS A 161 -7.96 16.68 -8.24
CA HIS A 161 -7.00 17.49 -8.98
C HIS A 161 -5.56 17.17 -8.57
N SER A 162 -4.63 17.34 -9.53
CA SER A 162 -3.21 17.44 -9.21
C SER A 162 -2.87 18.83 -8.66
N GLY A 163 -1.83 18.87 -7.83
CA GLY A 163 -1.25 20.09 -7.29
C GLY A 163 0.26 20.18 -7.52
N THR A 164 0.82 21.31 -7.10
CA THR A 164 2.27 21.56 -7.07
C THR A 164 2.77 21.49 -5.63
N LEU A 165 3.74 20.62 -5.38
CA LEU A 165 4.41 20.48 -4.09
C LEU A 165 5.79 21.13 -4.19
N LEU A 166 6.07 22.11 -3.32
CA LEU A 166 7.38 22.73 -3.21
C LEU A 166 8.06 22.23 -1.93
N LYS A 167 9.27 21.67 -2.07
CA LYS A 167 10.11 21.24 -0.94
C LYS A 167 11.33 22.14 -0.85
N VAL A 168 11.57 22.72 0.32
CA VAL A 168 12.79 23.49 0.61
C VAL A 168 14.00 22.53 0.56
N THR A 169 15.02 22.87 -0.23
CA THR A 169 16.25 22.06 -0.36
C THR A 169 17.49 22.75 0.19
N SER A 170 17.49 24.08 0.27
CA SER A 170 18.56 24.84 0.91
C SER A 170 18.01 26.11 1.54
N GLU A 171 18.64 26.50 2.64
CA GLU A 171 18.33 27.69 3.44
C GLU A 171 19.66 28.42 3.65
N SER A 172 19.75 29.69 3.24
CA SER A 172 20.96 30.51 3.46
C SER A 172 20.60 31.92 3.90
N ASP A 173 21.43 32.49 4.78
CA ASP A 173 21.28 33.88 5.21
C ASP A 173 21.57 34.82 4.03
N GLY A 174 20.51 35.39 3.47
CA GLY A 174 20.64 36.38 2.40
C GLY A 174 21.24 37.69 2.93
N ALA A 175 21.90 38.43 2.04
CA ALA A 175 22.61 39.67 2.39
C ALA A 175 21.71 40.81 2.95
N ASN A 176 20.37 40.66 2.89
CA ASN A 176 19.38 41.69 3.23
C ASN A 176 18.32 41.20 4.26
N GLU A 177 18.69 40.34 5.23
CA GLU A 177 17.77 39.82 6.27
C GLU A 177 16.59 38.97 5.75
N THR A 178 16.55 38.65 4.46
CA THR A 178 15.63 37.66 3.86
C THR A 178 16.38 36.36 3.62
N GLU A 179 15.92 35.26 4.22
CA GLU A 179 16.43 33.92 3.95
C GLU A 179 16.28 33.60 2.45
N GLU A 180 17.38 33.23 1.80
CA GLU A 180 17.35 32.70 0.44
C GLU A 180 17.00 31.22 0.49
N LEU A 181 15.82 30.88 -0.05
CA LEU A 181 15.30 29.52 -0.09
C LEU A 181 15.33 28.98 -1.51
N THR A 182 15.92 27.79 -1.68
CA THR A 182 15.79 27.03 -2.94
C THR A 182 14.73 25.95 -2.78
N PHE A 183 13.89 25.80 -3.80
CA PHE A 183 12.81 24.81 -3.83
C PHE A 183 13.01 23.79 -4.95
N VAL A 184 12.65 22.55 -4.67
CA VAL A 184 12.32 21.56 -5.71
C VAL A 184 10.81 21.50 -5.86
N SER A 185 10.35 21.59 -7.11
CA SER A 185 8.94 21.54 -7.49
C SER A 185 8.57 20.16 -8.04
N GLU A 186 7.58 19.53 -7.45
CA GLU A 186 6.96 18.28 -7.93
C GLU A 186 5.48 18.53 -8.30
N ARG A 187 4.97 17.87 -9.34
CA ARG A 187 3.56 17.98 -9.75
C ARG A 187 2.89 16.61 -9.75
N GLY A 188 1.72 16.50 -9.12
CA GLY A 188 1.03 15.23 -8.96
C GLY A 188 -0.13 15.31 -7.96
N LYS A 189 -0.72 14.18 -7.62
CA LYS A 189 -1.70 14.12 -6.52
C LYS A 189 -0.95 14.29 -5.20
N ILE A 190 -1.26 15.37 -4.48
CA ILE A 190 -0.69 15.63 -3.16
C ILE A 190 -1.58 14.91 -2.13
N PHE A 191 -0.99 14.00 -1.36
CA PHE A 191 -1.69 13.25 -0.32
C PHE A 191 -1.73 14.03 1.00
N ALA A 192 -2.50 13.55 1.97
CA ALA A 192 -2.72 14.22 3.26
C ALA A 192 -1.43 14.40 4.08
N ASP A 193 -0.39 13.58 3.85
CA ASP A 193 0.93 13.75 4.46
C ASP A 193 1.81 14.79 3.75
N LEU A 194 1.23 15.53 2.79
CA LEU A 194 1.87 16.54 1.96
C LEU A 194 3.02 15.98 1.11
N THR A 195 2.89 14.72 0.68
CA THR A 195 3.80 14.11 -0.27
C THR A 195 3.12 13.89 -1.61
N ILE A 196 3.93 13.83 -2.66
CA ILE A 196 3.55 13.23 -3.94
C ILE A 196 4.27 11.88 -3.99
N VAL A 197 3.51 10.80 -3.80
CA VAL A 197 3.99 9.45 -4.06
C VAL A 197 3.43 8.94 -5.38
N ALA A 198 4.15 8.03 -6.03
CA ALA A 198 3.67 7.39 -7.24
C ALA A 198 2.35 6.68 -6.95
N ASP A 199 1.32 6.93 -7.77
CA ASP A 199 0.07 6.19 -7.71
C ASP A 199 0.26 4.81 -8.34
N VAL A 200 0.85 3.89 -7.57
CA VAL A 200 1.12 2.52 -8.00
C VAL A 200 -0.19 1.77 -8.32
N ALA A 201 -1.32 2.16 -7.71
CA ALA A 201 -2.62 1.54 -7.97
C ALA A 201 -3.16 1.87 -9.36
N ALA A 202 -2.81 3.04 -9.90
CA ALA A 202 -3.14 3.46 -11.27
C ALA A 202 -2.22 2.85 -12.35
N ALA A 203 -1.16 2.13 -11.97
CA ALA A 203 -0.26 1.50 -12.93
C ALA A 203 -1.00 0.45 -13.79
N VAL A 204 -0.76 0.49 -15.09
CA VAL A 204 -1.38 -0.41 -16.09
C VAL A 204 -0.39 -1.43 -16.59
N GLY A 205 -0.87 -2.61 -16.98
CA GLY A 205 -0.04 -3.69 -17.51
C GLY A 205 0.76 -3.24 -18.74
N LEU A 206 2.05 -3.54 -18.76
CA LEU A 206 2.94 -3.27 -19.88
C LEU A 206 2.87 -4.41 -20.88
N ARG A 207 2.79 -4.09 -22.18
CA ARG A 207 2.82 -5.08 -23.27
C ARG A 207 4.06 -5.98 -23.21
N ALA A 208 5.20 -5.43 -22.77
CA ALA A 208 6.45 -6.17 -22.63
C ALA A 208 6.38 -7.31 -21.59
N ASN A 209 5.48 -7.21 -20.62
CA ASN A 209 5.31 -8.19 -19.54
C ASN A 209 4.08 -9.10 -19.76
N GLU A 210 3.36 -8.90 -20.85
CA GLU A 210 2.17 -9.68 -21.18
C GLU A 210 2.57 -11.11 -21.57
N ALA A 211 1.71 -12.09 -21.24
CA ALA A 211 1.88 -13.52 -21.55
C ALA A 211 3.11 -14.25 -20.95
N ILE A 212 4.10 -13.54 -20.39
CA ILE A 212 5.29 -14.15 -19.78
C ILE A 212 5.15 -14.47 -18.29
N SER A 213 3.97 -14.25 -17.69
CA SER A 213 3.71 -14.65 -16.30
C SER A 213 2.33 -15.27 -16.10
N SER A 214 2.26 -16.27 -15.23
CA SER A 214 1.02 -16.95 -14.87
C SER A 214 1.06 -17.53 -13.47
N ARG A 215 -0.12 -17.72 -12.86
CA ARG A 215 -0.22 -18.70 -11.77
C ARG A 215 0.08 -20.10 -12.31
N GLY A 216 0.51 -21.01 -11.46
CA GLY A 216 0.63 -22.42 -11.79
C GLY A 216 -0.71 -23.13 -12.05
N THR A 217 -0.63 -24.44 -12.27
CA THR A 217 -1.78 -25.28 -12.63
C THR A 217 -2.70 -25.52 -11.44
N GLN A 218 -4.01 -25.62 -11.68
CA GLN A 218 -4.99 -26.06 -10.66
C GLN A 218 -5.45 -27.47 -10.99
N LEU A 219 -5.08 -28.41 -10.13
CA LEU A 219 -5.31 -29.84 -10.39
C LEU A 219 -6.79 -30.23 -10.31
N PHE A 220 -7.52 -29.72 -9.31
CA PHE A 220 -8.90 -30.15 -9.00
C PHE A 220 -9.01 -31.68 -8.89
N GLY A 221 -8.21 -32.29 -8.01
CA GLY A 221 -8.22 -33.73 -7.77
C GLY A 221 -6.85 -34.15 -7.24
N ALA A 222 -6.81 -34.66 -6.01
CA ALA A 222 -5.55 -35.04 -5.37
C ALA A 222 -4.88 -36.24 -6.06
N GLY A 223 -5.65 -37.10 -6.75
CA GLY A 223 -5.15 -38.27 -7.47
C GLY A 223 -4.22 -38.00 -8.65
N PHE A 224 -4.03 -36.73 -9.05
CA PHE A 224 -2.97 -36.35 -9.99
C PHE A 224 -1.59 -36.30 -9.34
N ILE A 225 -1.51 -36.08 -8.02
CA ILE A 225 -0.25 -36.03 -7.29
C ILE A 225 0.14 -37.46 -6.93
N VAL A 226 1.40 -37.80 -7.20
CA VAL A 226 1.97 -39.11 -6.87
C VAL A 226 3.26 -38.94 -6.08
N THR A 227 3.53 -39.86 -5.16
CA THR A 227 4.85 -39.96 -4.52
C THR A 227 5.88 -40.57 -5.49
N PRO A 228 7.18 -40.47 -5.22
CA PRO A 228 8.20 -41.15 -6.02
C PRO A 228 7.96 -42.66 -6.13
N GLU A 229 7.50 -43.30 -5.07
CA GLU A 229 7.21 -44.73 -5.03
C GLU A 229 6.02 -45.07 -5.94
N GLU A 230 4.93 -44.31 -5.85
CA GLU A 230 3.77 -44.48 -6.73
C GLU A 230 4.13 -44.22 -8.21
N ALA A 231 4.99 -43.23 -8.48
CA ALA A 231 5.48 -42.98 -9.83
C ALA A 231 6.33 -44.16 -10.35
N ALA A 232 7.19 -44.74 -9.51
CA ALA A 232 7.97 -45.92 -9.86
C ALA A 232 7.06 -47.14 -10.17
N GLU A 233 5.99 -47.35 -9.40
CA GLU A 233 4.97 -48.38 -9.67
C GLU A 233 4.27 -48.16 -11.03
N LEU A 234 4.09 -46.91 -11.44
CA LEU A 234 3.55 -46.55 -12.75
C LEU A 234 4.55 -46.73 -13.91
N GLY A 235 5.81 -47.08 -13.61
CA GLY A 235 6.87 -47.29 -14.59
C GLY A 235 7.78 -46.08 -14.82
N TYR A 236 7.71 -45.04 -13.99
CA TYR A 236 8.44 -43.78 -14.21
C TYR A 236 9.97 -43.96 -14.34
N GLU A 237 10.54 -44.95 -13.66
CA GLU A 237 11.98 -45.22 -13.70
C GLU A 237 12.41 -46.09 -14.90
N THR A 238 11.46 -46.73 -15.58
CA THR A 238 11.73 -47.72 -16.62
C THR A 238 11.26 -47.30 -18.01
N ASP A 239 10.31 -46.36 -18.10
CA ASP A 239 9.83 -45.79 -19.35
C ASP A 239 10.11 -44.28 -19.40
N ASP A 240 11.14 -43.90 -20.15
CA ASP A 240 11.54 -42.51 -20.37
C ASP A 240 10.40 -41.64 -20.93
N ALA A 241 9.42 -42.24 -21.62
CA ALA A 241 8.27 -41.50 -22.15
C ALA A 241 7.35 -40.97 -21.04
N LEU A 242 7.41 -41.54 -19.83
CA LEU A 242 6.63 -41.07 -18.67
C LEU A 242 7.20 -39.78 -18.08
N ALA A 243 8.48 -39.48 -18.27
CA ALA A 243 9.05 -38.18 -17.85
C ALA A 243 8.39 -36.98 -18.54
N ALA A 244 7.78 -37.19 -19.72
CA ALA A 244 7.03 -36.15 -20.43
C ALA A 244 5.68 -35.80 -19.77
N ILE A 245 5.08 -36.75 -19.02
CA ILE A 245 3.74 -36.63 -18.44
C ILE A 245 3.69 -36.77 -16.92
N ILE A 246 4.76 -37.22 -16.26
CA ILE A 246 4.89 -37.24 -14.81
C ILE A 246 6.02 -36.28 -14.46
N LYS A 247 5.66 -35.13 -13.88
CA LYS A 247 6.56 -34.00 -13.69
C LYS A 247 6.82 -33.73 -12.22
N PRO A 248 8.02 -33.30 -11.83
CA PRO A 248 8.24 -32.77 -10.48
C PRO A 248 7.23 -31.66 -10.18
N TYR A 249 6.56 -31.72 -9.03
CA TYR A 249 5.53 -30.74 -8.66
C TYR A 249 5.96 -29.93 -7.46
N ARG A 250 5.79 -28.60 -7.51
CA ARG A 250 6.16 -27.71 -6.42
C ARG A 250 5.03 -26.75 -6.07
N ASN A 251 4.77 -26.60 -4.78
CA ASN A 251 3.91 -25.56 -4.23
C ASN A 251 4.67 -24.63 -3.28
N GLY A 252 3.95 -23.70 -2.65
CA GLY A 252 4.55 -22.74 -1.72
C GLY A 252 5.30 -23.38 -0.55
N ARG A 253 4.84 -24.53 -0.03
CA ARG A 253 5.54 -25.26 1.03
C ARG A 253 6.87 -25.80 0.53
N ASP A 254 6.90 -26.35 -0.68
CA ASP A 254 8.14 -26.93 -1.23
C ASP A 254 9.23 -25.88 -1.51
N LEU A 255 8.85 -24.60 -1.66
CA LEU A 255 9.80 -23.50 -1.83
C LEU A 255 10.20 -22.81 -0.52
N THR A 256 9.42 -22.97 0.55
CA THR A 256 9.63 -22.27 1.83
C THR A 256 10.10 -23.19 2.95
N GLN A 257 10.00 -24.50 2.76
CA GLN A 257 10.32 -25.53 3.74
C GLN A 257 10.97 -26.73 3.02
N THR A 258 11.11 -27.86 3.73
CA THR A 258 11.50 -29.13 3.12
C THR A 258 10.49 -29.53 2.04
N SER A 259 10.99 -29.70 0.82
CA SER A 259 10.22 -30.20 -0.32
C SER A 259 9.59 -31.55 -0.01
N ARG A 260 8.32 -31.70 -0.40
CA ARG A 260 7.61 -32.99 -0.34
C ARG A 260 8.14 -33.99 -1.37
N ASN A 261 8.89 -33.52 -2.37
CA ASN A 261 9.45 -34.33 -3.46
C ASN A 261 8.40 -35.16 -4.21
N VAL A 262 7.16 -34.65 -4.30
CA VAL A 262 6.09 -35.27 -5.09
C VAL A 262 6.21 -34.95 -6.57
N LEU A 263 5.59 -35.81 -7.39
CA LEU A 263 5.39 -35.60 -8.81
C LEU A 263 3.89 -35.39 -9.11
N VAL A 264 3.60 -34.98 -10.33
CA VAL A 264 2.22 -34.79 -10.81
C VAL A 264 2.06 -35.35 -12.23
N ILE A 265 0.95 -36.05 -12.44
CA ILE A 265 0.51 -36.51 -13.75
C ILE A 265 -0.09 -35.32 -14.52
N ASP A 266 0.53 -34.95 -15.63
CA ASP A 266 0.19 -33.84 -16.54
C ASP A 266 -0.12 -34.37 -17.95
N LEU A 267 -1.37 -34.78 -18.18
CA LEU A 267 -1.86 -35.29 -19.47
C LEU A 267 -2.31 -34.16 -20.42
N PHE A 268 -1.88 -32.91 -20.18
CA PHE A 268 -2.25 -31.79 -21.03
C PHE A 268 -1.76 -31.99 -22.47
N GLY A 269 -2.66 -31.77 -23.44
CA GLY A 269 -2.37 -31.95 -24.86
C GLY A 269 -2.77 -33.32 -25.41
N LEU A 270 -3.16 -34.27 -24.55
CA LEU A 270 -3.69 -35.58 -24.95
C LEU A 270 -5.22 -35.60 -24.91
N SER A 271 -5.82 -36.25 -25.90
CA SER A 271 -7.19 -36.75 -25.79
C SER A 271 -7.29 -37.90 -24.78
N GLU A 272 -8.51 -38.20 -24.32
CA GLU A 272 -8.77 -39.34 -23.42
C GLU A 272 -8.28 -40.66 -24.03
N GLN A 273 -8.53 -40.85 -25.33
CA GLN A 273 -8.14 -42.04 -26.06
C GLN A 273 -6.61 -42.15 -26.17
N GLU A 274 -5.90 -41.06 -26.49
CA GLU A 274 -4.44 -41.07 -26.53
C GLU A 274 -3.82 -41.34 -25.16
N ALA A 275 -4.38 -40.77 -24.09
CA ALA A 275 -3.92 -41.06 -22.73
C ALA A 275 -4.10 -42.54 -22.39
N ARG A 276 -5.23 -43.14 -22.76
CA ARG A 276 -5.54 -44.56 -22.55
C ARG A 276 -4.62 -45.49 -23.35
N ASP A 277 -4.41 -45.20 -24.63
CA ASP A 277 -3.69 -46.09 -25.53
C ASP A 277 -2.17 -46.02 -25.31
N ARG A 278 -1.65 -44.82 -25.06
CA ARG A 278 -0.21 -44.61 -24.88
C ARG A 278 0.26 -44.85 -23.44
N TYR A 279 -0.59 -44.56 -22.46
CA TYR A 279 -0.22 -44.61 -21.03
C TYR A 279 -1.29 -45.33 -20.19
N PRO A 280 -1.57 -46.62 -20.47
CA PRO A 280 -2.71 -47.33 -19.87
C PRO A 280 -2.67 -47.39 -18.33
N ALA A 281 -1.49 -47.56 -17.73
CA ALA A 281 -1.35 -47.57 -16.26
C ALA A 281 -1.67 -46.20 -15.64
N VAL A 282 -1.14 -45.12 -16.21
CA VAL A 282 -1.41 -43.74 -15.77
C VAL A 282 -2.88 -43.37 -15.99
N TYR A 283 -3.45 -43.76 -17.13
CA TYR A 283 -4.88 -43.57 -17.40
C TYR A 283 -5.74 -44.26 -16.34
N GLN A 284 -5.46 -45.53 -16.04
CA GLN A 284 -6.20 -46.28 -15.03
C GLN A 284 -6.09 -45.62 -13.65
N TRP A 285 -4.88 -45.15 -13.28
CA TRP A 285 -4.66 -44.43 -12.03
C TRP A 285 -5.57 -43.21 -11.88
N VAL A 286 -5.58 -42.33 -12.88
CA VAL A 286 -6.40 -41.11 -12.86
C VAL A 286 -7.90 -41.45 -12.96
N TYR A 287 -8.26 -42.49 -13.72
CA TYR A 287 -9.64 -42.95 -13.83
C TYR A 287 -10.19 -43.40 -12.47
N GLU A 288 -9.42 -44.14 -11.68
CA GLU A 288 -9.85 -44.62 -10.36
C GLU A 288 -9.87 -43.53 -9.29
N ARG A 289 -8.89 -42.60 -9.33
CA ARG A 289 -8.64 -41.67 -8.23
C ARG A 289 -9.15 -40.24 -8.46
N VAL A 290 -9.35 -39.83 -9.71
CA VAL A 290 -9.75 -38.46 -10.06
C VAL A 290 -11.16 -38.42 -10.65
N LYS A 291 -11.49 -39.34 -11.56
CA LYS A 291 -12.78 -39.32 -12.26
C LYS A 291 -14.00 -39.34 -11.33
N PRO A 292 -14.06 -40.14 -10.24
CA PRO A 292 -15.23 -40.17 -9.36
C PRO A 292 -15.54 -38.81 -8.70
N GLU A 293 -14.50 -38.04 -8.37
CA GLU A 293 -14.65 -36.67 -7.87
C GLU A 293 -15.05 -35.71 -8.99
N ARG A 294 -14.43 -35.83 -10.17
CA ARG A 294 -14.73 -34.98 -11.33
C ARG A 294 -16.14 -35.14 -11.86
N ASP A 295 -16.69 -36.36 -11.85
CA ASP A 295 -18.06 -36.67 -12.29
C ASP A 295 -19.11 -35.84 -11.52
N GLN A 296 -18.82 -35.48 -10.26
CA GLN A 296 -19.69 -34.67 -9.40
C GLN A 296 -19.47 -33.16 -9.58
N ASN A 297 -18.50 -32.73 -10.39
CA ASN A 297 -18.18 -31.33 -10.56
C ASN A 297 -19.24 -30.60 -11.40
N ARG A 298 -19.70 -29.45 -10.91
CA ARG A 298 -20.72 -28.63 -11.58
C ARG A 298 -20.24 -28.04 -12.91
N ARG A 299 -18.93 -27.83 -13.09
CA ARG A 299 -18.36 -27.28 -14.31
C ARG A 299 -18.13 -28.39 -15.33
N ALA A 300 -18.90 -28.36 -16.42
CA ALA A 300 -18.81 -29.34 -17.51
C ALA A 300 -17.37 -29.50 -18.04
N SER A 301 -16.65 -28.40 -18.23
CA SER A 301 -15.26 -28.42 -18.69
C SER A 301 -14.29 -29.19 -17.79
N TYR A 302 -14.57 -29.31 -16.49
CA TYR A 302 -13.78 -30.07 -15.52
C TYR A 302 -14.24 -31.52 -15.40
N ARG A 303 -15.55 -31.75 -15.54
CA ARG A 303 -16.17 -33.07 -15.49
C ARG A 303 -15.88 -33.88 -16.76
N ASP A 304 -16.08 -33.27 -17.93
CA ASP A 304 -16.00 -33.93 -19.22
C ASP A 304 -14.54 -34.11 -19.69
N ARG A 305 -13.60 -33.35 -19.12
CA ARG A 305 -12.14 -33.49 -19.33
C ARG A 305 -11.43 -33.86 -18.04
N TRP A 306 -11.94 -34.89 -17.38
CA TRP A 306 -11.51 -35.31 -16.04
C TRP A 306 -10.03 -35.72 -15.97
N TRP A 307 -9.44 -36.18 -17.06
CA TRP A 307 -8.03 -36.57 -17.13
C TRP A 307 -7.06 -35.38 -17.24
N ILE A 308 -7.58 -34.16 -17.45
CA ILE A 308 -6.79 -32.92 -17.51
C ILE A 308 -6.99 -32.12 -16.20
N HIS A 309 -5.94 -31.43 -15.76
CA HIS A 309 -6.05 -30.46 -14.65
C HIS A 309 -7.17 -29.46 -14.92
N GLY A 310 -7.88 -29.03 -13.89
CA GLY A 310 -9.00 -28.09 -14.05
C GLY A 310 -8.56 -26.77 -14.69
N GLU A 311 -7.41 -26.24 -14.28
CA GLU A 311 -6.75 -25.12 -14.96
C GLU A 311 -5.33 -25.51 -15.38
N PRO A 312 -5.13 -26.03 -16.61
CA PRO A 312 -3.82 -26.53 -17.06
C PRO A 312 -2.89 -25.40 -17.54
N ARG A 313 -3.37 -24.15 -17.53
CA ARG A 313 -2.62 -22.95 -17.97
C ARG A 313 -2.13 -23.02 -19.41
N ALA A 314 -3.00 -23.47 -20.31
CA ALA A 314 -2.72 -23.65 -21.74
C ALA A 314 -2.10 -22.41 -22.40
N SER A 315 -2.54 -21.20 -22.06
CA SER A 315 -2.06 -19.95 -22.63
C SER A 315 -0.66 -19.53 -22.17
N PHE A 316 -0.15 -20.10 -21.07
CA PHE A 316 1.17 -19.76 -20.52
C PHE A 316 2.25 -20.75 -20.94
N ARG A 317 1.90 -22.02 -21.14
CA ARG A 317 2.86 -23.08 -21.54
C ARG A 317 3.75 -22.73 -22.74
N PRO A 318 3.25 -22.05 -23.80
CA PRO A 318 4.11 -21.62 -24.90
C PRO A 318 5.28 -20.72 -24.48
N ALA A 319 5.12 -19.90 -23.42
CA ALA A 319 6.16 -19.02 -22.94
C ALA A 319 7.34 -19.77 -22.30
N LEU A 320 7.14 -21.03 -21.89
CA LEU A 320 8.19 -21.87 -21.29
C LEU A 320 8.99 -22.67 -22.32
N VAL A 321 8.56 -22.68 -23.59
CA VAL A 321 9.22 -23.48 -24.63
C VAL A 321 10.60 -22.92 -24.93
N GLY A 322 11.63 -23.78 -24.86
CA GLY A 322 13.02 -23.42 -25.14
C GLY A 322 13.77 -22.82 -23.95
N LEU A 323 13.14 -22.69 -22.78
CA LEU A 323 13.81 -22.29 -21.54
C LEU A 323 14.29 -23.52 -20.78
N ASP A 324 15.49 -23.47 -20.21
CA ASP A 324 16.00 -24.53 -19.32
C ASP A 324 15.44 -24.40 -17.89
N ARG A 325 15.05 -23.18 -17.52
CA ARG A 325 14.52 -22.82 -16.21
C ARG A 325 13.67 -21.55 -16.29
N TYR A 326 12.87 -21.30 -15.27
CA TYR A 326 12.04 -20.10 -15.19
C TYR A 326 11.95 -19.60 -13.74
N ILE A 327 11.56 -18.34 -13.56
CA ILE A 327 11.47 -17.73 -12.22
C ILE A 327 10.12 -18.06 -11.59
N ALA A 328 10.11 -18.38 -10.29
CA ALA A 328 8.91 -18.57 -9.51
C ALA A 328 8.92 -17.78 -8.20
N THR A 329 7.73 -17.41 -7.72
CA THR A 329 7.52 -16.86 -6.37
C THR A 329 6.22 -17.37 -5.78
N VAL A 330 6.17 -17.53 -4.46
CA VAL A 330 4.93 -17.92 -3.76
C VAL A 330 3.95 -16.75 -3.78
N GLU A 331 2.69 -16.99 -4.18
CA GLU A 331 1.69 -15.93 -4.31
C GLU A 331 1.49 -15.21 -2.96
N THR A 332 1.34 -15.93 -1.85
CA THR A 332 1.21 -15.34 -0.50
C THR A 332 2.38 -15.76 0.38
N SER A 333 3.16 -14.79 0.88
CA SER A 333 4.32 -15.06 1.73
C SER A 333 4.67 -13.83 2.58
N LYS A 334 5.03 -14.06 3.86
CA LYS A 334 5.53 -13.03 4.78
C LYS A 334 6.75 -12.29 4.23
N HIS A 335 7.66 -13.03 3.59
CA HIS A 335 8.84 -12.48 2.94
C HIS A 335 8.76 -12.67 1.43
N ARG A 336 9.05 -11.61 0.67
CA ARG A 336 9.05 -11.66 -0.79
C ARG A 336 10.40 -12.16 -1.29
N PHE A 337 10.39 -13.27 -2.01
CA PHE A 337 11.58 -13.86 -2.64
C PHE A 337 11.20 -14.49 -3.98
N PHE A 338 12.19 -14.70 -4.82
CA PHE A 338 12.07 -15.32 -6.14
C PHE A 338 13.15 -16.39 -6.26
N VAL A 339 12.85 -17.47 -6.97
CA VAL A 339 13.78 -18.59 -7.19
C VAL A 339 13.68 -19.06 -8.64
N PHE A 340 14.72 -19.73 -9.13
CA PHE A 340 14.59 -20.52 -10.35
C PHE A 340 13.93 -21.87 -10.06
N LEU A 341 13.08 -22.31 -10.97
CA LEU A 341 12.63 -23.69 -11.12
C LEU A 341 13.14 -24.22 -12.45
N ASP A 342 13.58 -25.47 -12.46
CA ASP A 342 13.88 -26.19 -13.70
C ASP A 342 12.64 -26.28 -14.59
N HIS A 343 12.82 -26.24 -15.91
CA HIS A 343 11.71 -26.27 -16.88
C HIS A 343 10.79 -27.50 -16.74
N SER A 344 11.32 -28.63 -16.24
CA SER A 344 10.56 -29.85 -16.00
C SER A 344 9.59 -29.73 -14.82
N VAL A 345 9.84 -28.80 -13.89
CA VAL A 345 9.03 -28.63 -12.68
C VAL A 345 7.73 -27.93 -13.03
N LEU A 346 6.59 -28.53 -12.67
CA LEU A 346 5.29 -27.92 -12.80
C LEU A 346 4.91 -27.15 -11.53
N PRO A 347 4.54 -25.86 -11.63
CA PRO A 347 4.20 -25.05 -10.47
C PRO A 347 2.72 -25.19 -10.10
N ASP A 348 2.44 -25.25 -8.80
CA ASP A 348 1.10 -25.17 -8.21
C ASP A 348 0.46 -23.79 -8.40
N ASN A 349 -0.87 -23.72 -8.30
CA ASN A 349 -1.62 -22.50 -8.51
C ASN A 349 -1.32 -21.35 -7.53
N MET A 350 -0.73 -21.64 -6.38
CA MET A 350 -0.27 -20.65 -5.42
C MET A 350 1.18 -20.21 -5.66
N LEU A 351 1.78 -20.63 -6.77
CA LEU A 351 3.01 -20.08 -7.31
C LEU A 351 2.72 -19.20 -8.51
N ILE A 352 3.48 -18.12 -8.64
CA ILE A 352 3.54 -17.26 -9.83
C ILE A 352 4.80 -17.65 -10.58
N ALA A 353 4.63 -18.20 -11.77
CA ALA A 353 5.69 -18.52 -12.72
C ALA A 353 5.89 -17.34 -13.68
N VAL A 354 7.15 -17.03 -13.98
CA VAL A 354 7.61 -15.99 -14.89
C VAL A 354 8.61 -16.63 -15.85
N ALA A 355 8.27 -16.62 -17.14
CA ALA A 355 9.02 -17.25 -18.21
C ALA A 355 10.27 -16.43 -18.61
N LEU A 356 11.21 -16.34 -17.67
CA LEU A 356 12.52 -15.69 -17.84
C LEU A 356 13.58 -16.60 -17.20
N GLU A 357 14.64 -16.92 -17.94
CA GLU A 357 15.71 -17.84 -17.49
C GLU A 357 17.00 -17.14 -17.05
N ASP A 358 17.14 -15.87 -17.42
CA ASP A 358 18.31 -15.03 -17.16
C ASP A 358 18.34 -14.54 -15.70
N ALA A 359 19.49 -14.72 -15.04
CA ALA A 359 19.74 -14.32 -13.65
C ALA A 359 19.63 -12.80 -13.44
N TYR A 360 19.84 -11.99 -14.48
CA TYR A 360 19.60 -10.56 -14.43
C TYR A 360 18.16 -10.24 -14.00
N HIS A 361 17.16 -10.89 -14.61
CA HIS A 361 15.75 -10.67 -14.27
C HIS A 361 15.41 -11.19 -12.87
N LEU A 362 16.04 -12.29 -12.44
CA LEU A 362 15.92 -12.76 -11.06
C LEU A 362 16.47 -11.71 -10.07
N GLY A 363 17.61 -11.10 -10.40
CA GLY A 363 18.20 -10.02 -9.61
C GLY A 363 17.31 -8.78 -9.53
N VAL A 364 16.73 -8.34 -10.67
CA VAL A 364 15.77 -7.23 -10.71
C VAL A 364 14.55 -7.52 -9.84
N LEU A 365 13.92 -8.68 -10.00
CA LEU A 365 12.75 -9.09 -9.22
C LEU A 365 13.08 -9.24 -7.72
N SER A 366 14.31 -9.65 -7.39
CA SER A 366 14.76 -9.77 -5.99
C SER A 366 15.23 -8.45 -5.38
N SER A 367 15.31 -7.37 -6.16
CA SER A 367 15.81 -6.08 -5.72
C SER A 367 14.87 -5.41 -4.71
N ARG A 368 15.44 -4.53 -3.88
CA ARG A 368 14.65 -3.67 -2.97
C ARG A 368 13.60 -2.85 -3.73
N ILE A 369 13.92 -2.42 -4.95
CA ILE A 369 13.02 -1.61 -5.78
C ILE A 369 11.76 -2.41 -6.13
N HIS A 370 11.93 -3.62 -6.68
CA HIS A 370 10.79 -4.48 -7.04
C HIS A 370 10.02 -4.94 -5.81
N VAL A 371 10.70 -5.28 -4.71
CA VAL A 371 10.02 -5.68 -3.47
C VAL A 371 9.18 -4.54 -2.91
N THR A 372 9.69 -3.30 -2.88
CA THR A 372 8.91 -2.12 -2.46
C THR A 372 7.72 -1.89 -3.38
N TRP A 373 7.89 -1.99 -4.70
CA TRP A 373 6.80 -1.91 -5.67
C TRP A 373 5.73 -2.98 -5.40
N ALA A 374 6.12 -4.24 -5.29
CA ALA A 374 5.22 -5.35 -5.11
C ALA A 374 4.45 -5.29 -3.78
N LEU A 375 5.06 -4.79 -2.72
CA LEU A 375 4.40 -4.58 -1.42
C LEU A 375 3.38 -3.44 -1.45
N ALA A 376 3.62 -2.41 -2.28
CA ALA A 376 2.70 -1.29 -2.47
C ALA A 376 1.56 -1.63 -3.44
N ALA A 377 1.86 -2.35 -4.54
CA ALA A 377 0.89 -2.71 -5.58
C ALA A 377 0.04 -3.95 -5.23
N GLY A 378 0.63 -4.88 -4.47
CA GLY A 378 0.06 -6.19 -4.17
C GLY A 378 -1.05 -6.16 -3.13
N GLY A 379 -1.77 -7.26 -3.03
CA GLY A 379 -2.79 -7.45 -2.00
C GLY A 379 -2.19 -7.95 -0.68
N ARG A 380 -3.08 -8.23 0.28
CA ARG A 380 -2.74 -8.96 1.51
C ARG A 380 -3.79 -10.02 1.78
N LEU A 381 -3.42 -11.11 2.47
CA LEU A 381 -4.32 -12.25 2.72
C LEU A 381 -4.02 -12.92 4.07
N GLY A 382 -5.09 -13.43 4.71
CA GLY A 382 -5.00 -14.25 5.93
C GLY A 382 -4.94 -13.45 7.23
N VAL A 383 -4.95 -14.17 8.36
CA VAL A 383 -4.96 -13.58 9.72
C VAL A 383 -3.68 -12.77 10.00
N GLY A 384 -2.54 -13.18 9.44
CA GLY A 384 -1.27 -12.45 9.53
C GLY A 384 -1.16 -11.25 8.60
N ASN A 385 -2.16 -11.00 7.75
CA ASN A 385 -2.14 -9.94 6.73
C ASN A 385 -0.90 -10.02 5.81
N ASP A 386 -0.54 -11.24 5.42
CA ASP A 386 0.69 -11.53 4.69
C ASP A 386 0.62 -10.95 3.26
N PRO A 387 1.74 -10.41 2.75
CA PRO A 387 1.79 -9.88 1.39
C PRO A 387 1.44 -10.91 0.31
N ARG A 388 0.56 -10.50 -0.61
CA ARG A 388 0.14 -11.28 -1.77
C ARG A 388 0.63 -10.64 -3.07
N TYR A 389 1.28 -11.44 -3.90
CA TYR A 389 1.84 -11.06 -5.20
C TYR A 389 0.86 -11.40 -6.31
N ASN A 390 -0.02 -10.46 -6.60
CA ASN A 390 -0.97 -10.56 -7.70
C ASN A 390 -0.23 -10.21 -9.00
N LYS A 391 0.01 -11.17 -9.90
CA LYS A 391 0.80 -10.92 -11.12
C LYS A 391 0.34 -9.70 -11.92
N SER A 392 -0.97 -9.47 -12.01
CA SER A 392 -1.55 -8.34 -12.76
C SER A 392 -1.36 -6.97 -12.12
N ARG A 393 -0.96 -6.93 -10.84
CA ARG A 393 -0.65 -5.69 -10.12
C ARG A 393 0.83 -5.54 -9.84
N CYS A 394 1.53 -6.64 -9.59
CA CYS A 394 2.93 -6.61 -9.18
C CYS A 394 3.90 -6.79 -10.34
N PHE A 395 3.61 -7.68 -11.29
CA PHE A 395 4.53 -8.02 -12.38
C PHE A 395 4.17 -7.33 -13.70
N GLU A 396 2.93 -7.50 -14.16
CA GLU A 396 2.48 -6.97 -15.46
C GLU A 396 2.73 -5.45 -15.61
N PRO A 397 2.47 -4.59 -14.60
CA PRO A 397 2.72 -3.16 -14.71
C PRO A 397 4.15 -2.74 -14.33
N TYR A 398 5.03 -3.66 -13.93
CA TYR A 398 6.37 -3.30 -13.43
C TYR A 398 7.31 -2.90 -14.58
N PRO A 399 7.88 -1.68 -14.56
CA PRO A 399 8.83 -1.25 -15.58
C PRO A 399 10.21 -1.82 -15.27
N PHE A 400 10.61 -2.87 -16.00
CA PHE A 400 11.97 -3.39 -15.94
C PHE A 400 12.98 -2.31 -16.37
N PRO A 401 14.16 -2.23 -15.72
CA PRO A 401 15.17 -1.25 -16.08
C PRO A 401 15.77 -1.55 -17.45
N ASP A 402 15.97 -0.50 -18.25
CA ASP A 402 16.69 -0.57 -19.52
C ASP A 402 18.21 -0.55 -19.28
N ALA A 403 18.73 -1.69 -18.81
CA ALA A 403 20.15 -1.83 -18.49
C ALA A 403 20.99 -2.14 -19.73
N SER A 404 22.16 -1.51 -19.83
CA SER A 404 23.17 -1.84 -20.83
C SER A 404 23.74 -3.24 -20.61
N GLU A 405 24.37 -3.83 -21.63
CA GLU A 405 24.99 -5.15 -21.52
C GLU A 405 26.00 -5.23 -20.37
N ALA A 406 26.81 -4.17 -20.19
CA ALA A 406 27.77 -4.09 -19.09
C ALA A 406 27.09 -4.04 -17.70
N GLN A 407 25.88 -3.51 -17.60
CA GLN A 407 25.10 -3.51 -16.36
C GLN A 407 24.42 -4.87 -16.11
N ARG A 408 24.02 -5.58 -17.18
CA ARG A 408 23.43 -6.93 -17.08
C ARG A 408 24.45 -8.01 -16.70
N ALA A 409 25.71 -7.81 -17.09
CA ALA A 409 26.80 -8.76 -16.82
C ALA A 409 27.42 -8.66 -15.41
N ARG A 410 26.98 -7.71 -14.58
CA ARG A 410 27.38 -7.55 -13.17
C ARG A 410 26.43 -8.30 -12.26
#